data_AF-A0A965G9L9-F1
#
_entry.id   AF-A0A965G9L9-F1
#
_cell.length_a   1.000
_cell.length_b   1.000
_cell.length_c   1.000
_cell.angle_alpha   90.00
_cell.angle_beta   90.00
_cell.angle_gamma   90.00
#
_symmetry.space_group_name_H-M   'P 1'
#
loop_
_entity.id
_entity.type
_entity.pdbx_description
1 polymer ?
#
loop_
_entity_poly.entity_id
_entity_poly.type
_entity_poly.pdbx_seq_one_letter_code
_entity_poly.pdbx_strand_id
1 'polypeptide(L)'
;MSHTPSPSKPAKPVAKVFTVGTLTYTALGLATLTFWLLWGDVAWSLRDRSVPSVMQLLFQKFGASNFVSSLLISTLPYAMILLIGPIISYRSDRHRSRWGRRIPFLTIHIPFVVLSMVAVAFSPSLGQFL
;
A
#
# COMPACT_ATOMS: atom_id res chain seq x y z
N MET A 1 -56.95 40.66 -6.79
CA MET A 1 -55.73 40.16 -7.48
C MET A 1 -54.53 40.63 -6.68
N SER A 2 -54.07 39.82 -5.73
CA SER A 2 -52.85 40.11 -4.96
C SER A 2 -52.37 38.81 -4.31
N HIS A 3 -51.77 37.94 -5.14
CA HIS A 3 -51.00 36.82 -4.63
C HIS A 3 -49.70 37.35 -4.04
N THR A 4 -49.56 37.28 -2.72
CA THR A 4 -48.29 37.44 -2.02
C THR A 4 -47.41 36.21 -2.29
N PRO A 5 -46.11 36.36 -2.60
CA PRO A 5 -45.23 35.20 -2.79
C PRO A 5 -44.91 34.55 -1.44
N SER A 6 -45.05 33.22 -1.41
CA SER A 6 -44.76 32.32 -0.28
C SER A 6 -43.27 32.36 0.11
N PRO A 7 -42.91 32.20 1.41
CA PRO A 7 -41.53 32.28 1.88
C PRO A 7 -40.67 31.17 1.28
N SER A 8 -39.56 31.56 0.65
CA SER A 8 -38.58 30.65 0.07
C SER A 8 -37.93 29.79 1.16
N LYS A 9 -38.02 28.48 0.96
CA LYS A 9 -37.42 27.40 1.74
C LYS A 9 -35.92 27.66 1.95
N PRO A 10 -35.36 27.52 3.17
CA PRO A 10 -33.94 27.79 3.39
C PRO A 10 -33.09 26.83 2.56
N ALA A 11 -32.22 27.38 1.72
CA ALA A 11 -31.27 26.64 0.91
C ALA A 11 -30.35 25.81 1.83
N LYS A 12 -30.33 24.49 1.64
CA LYS A 12 -29.41 23.59 2.37
C LYS A 12 -27.97 24.09 2.17
N PRO A 13 -27.12 24.11 3.21
CA PRO A 13 -25.75 24.55 3.08
C PRO A 13 -25.06 23.67 2.04
N VAL A 14 -24.59 24.31 0.96
CA VAL A 14 -23.85 23.67 -0.12
C VAL A 14 -22.58 23.08 0.51
N ALA A 15 -22.58 21.76 0.71
CA ALA A 15 -21.41 21.07 1.24
C ALA A 15 -20.19 21.44 0.38
N LYS A 16 -19.08 21.84 1.02
CA LYS A 16 -17.87 22.28 0.33
C LYS A 16 -17.32 21.12 -0.51
N VAL A 17 -17.48 21.21 -1.83
CA VAL A 17 -16.98 20.23 -2.81
C VAL A 17 -15.59 20.67 -3.27
N PHE A 18 -14.61 19.79 -3.12
CA PHE A 18 -13.25 19.96 -3.59
C PHE A 18 -13.11 19.26 -4.94
N THR A 19 -12.63 19.98 -5.96
CA THR A 19 -12.54 19.45 -7.32
C THR A 19 -11.09 19.55 -7.81
N VAL A 20 -10.54 18.43 -8.31
CA VAL A 20 -9.24 18.39 -8.98
C VAL A 20 -9.40 17.57 -10.26
N GLY A 21 -9.33 18.23 -11.41
CA GLY A 21 -9.53 17.60 -12.72
C GLY A 21 -10.94 16.99 -12.83
N THR A 22 -11.03 15.68 -13.03
CA THR A 22 -12.30 14.94 -13.11
C THR A 22 -12.80 14.40 -11.77
N LEU A 23 -12.07 14.62 -10.66
CA LEU A 23 -12.41 14.09 -9.35
C LEU A 23 -13.07 15.17 -8.48
N THR A 24 -14.31 14.92 -8.08
CA THR A 24 -15.08 15.75 -7.14
C THR A 24 -15.24 14.98 -5.83
N TYR A 25 -14.70 15.54 -4.74
CA TYR A 25 -14.80 14.94 -3.41
C TYR A 25 -15.41 15.92 -2.43
N THR A 26 -16.21 15.41 -1.51
CA THR A 26 -16.62 16.17 -0.33
C THR A 26 -15.48 16.16 0.70
N ALA A 27 -15.47 17.11 1.64
CA ALA A 27 -14.50 17.13 2.75
C ALA A 27 -14.42 15.77 3.48
N LEU A 28 -15.58 15.15 3.70
CA LEU A 28 -15.70 13.86 4.37
C LEU A 28 -15.20 12.69 3.50
N GLY A 29 -15.46 12.74 2.20
CA GLY A 29 -14.92 11.77 1.25
C GLY A 29 -13.40 11.81 1.19
N LEU A 30 -12.81 13.02 1.21
CA LEU A 30 -11.36 13.19 1.26
C LEU A 30 -10.77 12.67 2.58
N ALA A 31 -11.38 12.99 3.72
CA ALA A 31 -10.93 12.49 5.02
C ALA A 31 -10.96 10.96 5.11
N THR A 32 -12.02 10.33 4.60
CA THR A 32 -12.15 8.87 4.56
C THR A 32 -11.09 8.23 3.65
N LEU A 33 -10.87 8.80 2.46
CA LEU A 33 -9.85 8.34 1.52
C LEU A 33 -8.44 8.47 2.12
N THR A 34 -8.13 9.61 2.74
CA THR A 34 -6.86 9.83 3.42
C THR A 34 -6.67 8.83 4.56
N PHE A 35 -7.69 8.61 5.39
CA PHE A 35 -7.65 7.62 6.45
C PHE A 35 -7.35 6.22 5.91
N TRP A 36 -8.02 5.80 4.83
CA TRP A 36 -7.79 4.50 4.21
C TRP A 36 -6.38 4.35 3.62
N LEU A 37 -5.85 5.41 2.99
CA LEU A 37 -4.50 5.43 2.45
C LEU A 37 -3.44 5.35 3.55
N LEU A 38 -3.60 6.13 4.63
CA LEU A 38 -2.71 6.10 5.79
C LEU A 38 -2.77 4.75 6.52
N TRP A 39 -3.95 4.16 6.63
CA TRP A 39 -4.09 2.81 7.20
C TRP A 39 -3.28 1.77 6.42
N GLY A 40 -3.32 1.84 5.08
CA GLY A 40 -2.47 1.01 4.21
C GLY A 40 -0.98 1.26 4.42
N ASP A 41 -0.58 2.53 4.56
CA ASP A 41 0.81 2.92 4.81
C ASP A 41 1.32 2.45 6.18
N VAL A 42 0.45 2.47 7.21
CA VAL A 42 0.75 1.90 8.53
C VAL A 42 1.03 0.40 8.44
N ALA A 43 0.18 -0.36 7.72
CA ALA A 43 0.38 -1.80 7.55
C ALA A 43 1.69 -2.10 6.80
N TRP A 44 2.01 -1.32 5.77
CA TRP A 44 3.27 -1.43 5.04
C TRP A 44 4.48 -1.10 5.92
N SER A 45 4.40 -0.01 6.67
CA SER A 45 5.45 0.43 7.61
C SER A 45 5.72 -0.59 8.71
N LEU A 46 4.67 -1.24 9.21
CA LEU A 46 4.80 -2.31 10.20
C LEU A 46 5.55 -3.51 9.61
N ARG A 47 5.17 -3.94 8.39
CA ARG A 47 5.87 -5.01 7.68
C ARG A 47 7.35 -4.68 7.48
N ASP A 48 7.66 -3.49 6.97
CA ASP A 48 9.04 -3.09 6.64
C ASP A 48 9.96 -3.07 7.87
N ARG A 49 9.41 -2.75 9.05
CA ARG A 49 10.14 -2.78 10.32
C ARG A 49 10.26 -4.18 10.91
N SER A 50 9.21 -5.00 10.81
CA SER A 50 9.17 -6.33 11.44
C SER A 50 9.94 -7.39 10.64
N VAL A 51 9.85 -7.38 9.31
CA VAL A 51 10.42 -8.45 8.46
C VAL A 51 11.94 -8.57 8.59
N PRO A 52 12.76 -7.49 8.48
CA PRO A 52 14.20 -7.61 8.60
C PRO A 52 14.64 -8.13 9.97
N SER A 53 13.97 -7.69 11.04
CA SER A 53 14.26 -8.14 12.41
C SER A 53 13.99 -9.64 12.59
N VAL A 54 12.84 -10.13 12.11
CA VAL A 54 12.49 -11.57 12.16
C VAL A 54 13.45 -12.39 11.32
N MET A 55 13.82 -11.92 10.12
CA MET A 55 14.77 -12.62 9.25
C MET A 55 16.16 -12.69 9.85
N GLN A 56 16.63 -11.62 10.47
CA GLN A 56 17.93 -11.60 11.15
C GLN A 56 17.96 -12.59 12.32
N LEU A 57 16.90 -12.64 13.14
CA LEU A 57 16.77 -13.62 14.23
C LEU A 57 16.74 -15.06 13.72
N LEU A 58 16.04 -15.30 12.60
CA LEU A 58 15.97 -16.61 11.98
C LEU A 58 17.35 -17.08 11.49
N PHE A 59 18.07 -16.23 10.77
CA PHE A 59 19.42 -16.53 10.29
C PHE A 59 20.44 -16.75 11.42
N GLN A 60 20.33 -15.99 12.53
CA GLN A 60 21.14 -16.25 13.71
C GLN A 60 20.84 -17.62 14.33
N LYS A 61 19.57 -18.03 14.42
CA LYS A 61 19.20 -19.37 14.92
C LYS A 61 19.73 -20.50 14.06
N PHE A 62 19.80 -20.31 12.74
CA PHE A 62 20.38 -21.29 11.81
C PHE A 62 21.90 -21.19 11.66
N GLY A 63 22.59 -20.37 12.47
CA GLY A 63 24.05 -20.27 12.47
C GLY A 63 24.63 -19.59 11.23
N ALA A 64 23.84 -18.81 10.48
CA ALA A 64 24.32 -18.13 9.31
C ALA A 64 25.31 -17.01 9.68
N SER A 65 26.39 -16.89 8.91
CA SER A 65 27.36 -15.81 9.09
C SER A 65 26.71 -14.43 8.90
N ASN A 66 27.15 -13.44 9.70
CA ASN A 66 26.68 -12.05 9.63
C ASN A 66 26.83 -11.45 8.22
N PHE A 67 27.84 -11.89 7.47
CA PHE A 67 28.07 -11.47 6.08
C PHE A 67 26.98 -11.98 5.13
N VAL A 68 26.63 -13.26 5.22
CA VAL A 68 25.58 -13.85 4.38
C VAL A 68 24.21 -13.25 4.73
N SER A 69 23.97 -13.02 6.03
CA SER A 69 22.73 -12.42 6.51
C SER A 69 22.53 -11.00 5.98
N SER A 70 23.56 -10.14 6.01
CA SER A 70 23.46 -8.78 5.47
C SER A 70 23.34 -8.76 3.95
N LEU A 71 24.01 -9.69 3.26
CA LEU A 71 23.90 -9.84 1.81
C LEU A 71 22.48 -10.21 1.37
N LEU A 72 21.83 -11.14 2.09
CA LEU A 72 20.48 -11.62 1.78
C LEU A 72 19.38 -10.65 2.22
N ILE A 73 19.50 -10.02 3.40
CA ILE A 73 18.47 -9.14 3.95
C ILE A 73 18.48 -7.77 3.25
N SER A 74 19.65 -7.27 2.86
CA SER A 74 19.79 -5.91 2.32
C SER A 74 20.20 -5.91 0.85
N THR A 75 21.38 -6.44 0.53
CA THR A 75 21.98 -6.25 -0.81
C THR A 75 21.11 -6.84 -1.92
N LEU A 76 20.61 -8.06 -1.74
CA LEU A 76 19.79 -8.73 -2.74
C LEU A 76 18.47 -7.97 -3.01
N PRO A 77 17.64 -7.60 -2.02
CA PRO A 77 16.44 -6.83 -2.28
C PRO A 77 16.71 -5.44 -2.84
N TYR A 78 17.74 -4.72 -2.39
CA TYR A 78 18.08 -3.41 -2.98
C TYR A 78 18.57 -3.52 -4.43
N ALA A 79 19.34 -4.55 -4.77
CA ALA A 79 19.74 -4.81 -6.16
C ALA A 79 18.51 -5.11 -7.03
N MET A 80 17.56 -5.90 -6.53
CA MET A 80 16.29 -6.14 -7.22
C MET A 80 15.50 -4.84 -7.43
N ILE A 81 15.39 -3.98 -6.40
CA ILE A 81 14.71 -2.69 -6.51
C ILE A 81 15.41 -1.78 -7.53
N LEU A 82 16.74 -1.76 -7.57
CA LEU A 82 17.51 -0.97 -8.53
C LEU A 82 17.22 -1.39 -9.98
N LEU A 83 17.09 -2.69 -10.24
CA LEU A 83 16.83 -3.22 -11.58
C LEU A 83 15.34 -3.13 -11.97
N ILE A 84 14.46 -3.53 -11.05
CA ILE A 84 13.02 -3.69 -11.31
C ILE A 84 12.28 -2.36 -11.12
N GLY A 85 12.72 -1.51 -10.19
CA GLY A 85 12.10 -0.24 -9.84
C GLY A 85 11.86 0.69 -11.03
N PRO A 86 12.86 0.95 -11.89
CA PRO A 86 12.68 1.80 -13.08
C PRO A 86 11.67 1.21 -14.08
N ILE A 87 11.73 -0.11 -14.29
CA ILE A 87 10.87 -0.82 -15.25
C ILE A 87 9.41 -0.78 -14.78
N ILE A 88 9.16 -1.11 -13.51
CA ILE A 88 7.82 -1.07 -12.93
C ILE A 88 7.31 0.38 -12.87
N SER A 89 8.16 1.33 -12.48
CA SER A 89 7.77 2.75 -12.41
C SER A 89 7.30 3.24 -13.78
N TYR A 90 8.11 3.01 -14.82
CA TYR A 90 7.76 3.39 -16.20
C TYR A 90 6.48 2.70 -16.69
N ARG A 91 6.35 1.39 -16.46
CA ARG A 91 5.18 0.62 -16.90
C ARG A 91 3.91 1.00 -16.14
N SER A 92 4.03 1.33 -14.85
CA SER A 92 2.90 1.75 -14.02
C SER A 92 2.39 3.14 -14.39
N ASP A 93 3.28 4.06 -14.73
CA ASP A 93 2.89 5.43 -14.99
C ASP A 93 2.17 5.60 -16.34
N ARG A 94 2.52 4.73 -17.31
CA ARG A 94 1.89 4.71 -18.64
C ARG A 94 0.61 3.86 -18.71
N HIS A 95 0.32 3.05 -17.69
CA HIS A 95 -0.82 2.14 -17.72
C HIS A 95 -2.13 2.86 -17.32
N ARG A 96 -3.02 3.05 -18.29
CA ARG A 96 -4.38 3.56 -18.10
C ARG A 96 -5.36 2.39 -18.04
N SER A 97 -5.68 1.92 -16.83
CA SER A 97 -6.74 0.92 -16.62
C SER A 97 -8.06 1.59 -16.28
N ARG A 98 -9.15 0.89 -16.60
CA ARG A 98 -10.53 1.18 -16.14
C ARG A 98 -10.68 1.15 -14.62
N TRP A 99 -9.73 0.54 -13.89
CA TRP A 99 -9.69 0.50 -12.41
C TRP A 99 -8.70 1.52 -11.81
N GLY A 100 -8.23 2.48 -12.61
CA GLY A 100 -7.26 3.51 -12.17
C GLY A 100 -5.80 3.10 -12.34
N ARG A 101 -4.88 4.03 -12.05
CA ARG A 101 -3.43 3.89 -12.34
C ARG A 101 -2.68 2.96 -11.36
N ARG A 102 -3.14 2.85 -10.11
CA ARG A 102 -2.37 2.16 -9.04
C ARG A 102 -3.01 0.87 -8.51
N ILE A 103 -4.33 0.72 -8.60
CA ILE A 103 -5.05 -0.46 -8.10
C ILE A 103 -4.65 -1.77 -8.81
N PRO A 104 -4.47 -1.80 -10.15
CA PRO A 104 -4.07 -3.03 -10.84
C PRO A 104 -2.70 -3.56 -10.38
N PHE A 105 -1.74 -2.65 -10.15
CA PHE A 105 -0.40 -3.02 -9.68
C PHE A 105 -0.43 -3.48 -8.22
N LEU A 106 -1.24 -2.82 -7.39
CA LEU A 106 -1.36 -3.19 -5.97
C LEU A 106 -1.99 -4.58 -5.81
N THR A 107 -3.08 -4.85 -6.53
CA THR A 107 -3.82 -6.12 -6.43
C THR A 107 -3.03 -7.33 -6.92
N ILE A 108 -2.11 -7.16 -7.87
CA ILE A 108 -1.21 -8.23 -8.31
C ILE A 108 -0.06 -8.44 -7.30
N HIS A 109 0.45 -7.36 -6.70
CA HIS A 109 1.61 -7.44 -5.82
C HIS A 109 1.25 -7.90 -4.39
N ILE A 110 0.08 -7.52 -3.90
CA ILE A 110 -0.43 -7.94 -2.58
C ILE A 110 -0.40 -9.46 -2.37
N PRO A 111 -0.96 -10.32 -3.25
CA PRO A 111 -0.97 -11.77 -3.00
C PRO A 111 0.44 -12.35 -2.96
N PHE A 112 1.37 -11.82 -3.75
CA PHE A 112 2.77 -12.25 -3.72
C PHE A 112 3.44 -11.88 -2.38
N VAL A 113 3.20 -10.65 -1.90
CA VAL A 113 3.68 -10.19 -0.59
C VAL A 113 3.07 -11.02 0.55
N VAL A 114 1.77 -11.30 0.50
CA VAL A 114 1.10 -12.12 1.51
C VAL A 114 1.65 -13.55 1.50
N LEU A 115 1.79 -14.16 0.33
CA LEU A 115 2.33 -15.51 0.18
C LEU A 115 3.77 -15.60 0.74
N SER A 116 4.63 -14.62 0.44
CA SER A 116 5.98 -14.59 1.01
C SER A 116 6.00 -14.43 2.53
N MET A 117 5.11 -13.62 3.12
CA MET A 117 5.00 -13.51 4.58
C MET A 117 4.50 -14.82 5.21
N VAL A 118 3.55 -15.50 4.57
CA VAL A 118 3.08 -16.81 5.01
C VAL A 118 4.22 -17.83 4.95
N ALA A 119 5.02 -17.83 3.87
CA ALA A 119 6.19 -18.70 3.75
C ALA A 119 7.23 -18.45 4.86
N VAL A 120 7.48 -17.19 5.22
CA VAL A 120 8.35 -16.83 6.35
C VAL A 120 7.78 -17.35 7.68
N ALA A 121 6.46 -17.24 7.89
CA ALA A 121 5.81 -17.74 9.10
C ALA A 121 5.94 -19.28 9.25
N PHE A 122 5.88 -20.02 8.15
CA PHE A 122 6.06 -21.48 8.14
C PHE A 122 7.52 -21.94 8.08
N SER A 123 8.48 -21.02 7.94
CA SER A 123 9.90 -21.36 7.83
C SER A 123 10.46 -22.18 9.01
N PRO A 124 10.14 -21.90 10.28
CA PRO A 124 10.60 -22.71 11.40
C PRO A 124 10.08 -24.16 11.36
N SER A 125 8.83 -24.36 10.91
CA SER A 125 8.22 -25.69 10.78
C SER A 125 8.84 -26.52 9.66
N LEU A 126 9.20 -25.87 8.54
CA LEU A 126 9.91 -26.52 7.44
C LEU A 126 11.34 -26.90 7.82
N GLY A 127 12.03 -26.07 8.61
CA GLY A 127 13.38 -26.36 9.11
C GLY A 127 13.45 -27.46 10.17
N GLN A 128 12.32 -27.84 10.78
CA GLN A 128 12.24 -29.00 11.68
C GLN A 128 11.95 -30.32 10.95
N PHE A 129 11.49 -30.25 9.70
CA PHE A 129 11.11 -31.42 8.90
C PHE A 129 12.25 -31.92 7.98
N LEU A 130 13.33 -31.14 7.85
CA LEU A 130 14.57 -31.44 7.14
C LEU A 130 15.70 -31.71 8.13
#